data_AF-A0A2V8ZG05-F1
#
_entry.id   AF-A0A2V8ZG05-F1
#
_cell.length_a   1.000
_cell.length_b   1.000
_cell.length_c   1.000
_cell.angle_alpha   90.00
_cell.angle_beta   90.00
_cell.angle_gamma   90.00
#
_symmetry.space_group_name_H-M   'P 1'
#
loop_
_entity.id
_entity.type
_entity.pdbx_description
1 polymer ?
#
loop_
_entity_poly.entity_id
_entity_poly.type
_entity_poly.pdbx_seq_one_letter_code
_entity_poly.pdbx_strand_id
1 'polypeptide(L)'
;MILGKHRSFINNGRTIMVEQQVEKDTPRIVLHLKTNAAKREIDLHPDIAEYLRKYITGRTGLLFHTANGTPYLHNKLEGRWLTPRLIKMGLEQK
;
A
#
# COMPACT_ATOMS: atom_id res chain seq x y z
N MET A 1 -7.53 -5.79 -18.89
CA MET A 1 -7.86 -5.35 -17.53
C MET A 1 -7.35 -3.91 -17.36
N ILE A 2 -8.23 -2.92 -17.49
CA ILE A 2 -7.82 -1.50 -17.44
C ILE A 2 -7.78 -1.07 -15.97
N LEU A 3 -6.58 -0.97 -15.39
CA LEU A 3 -6.37 -0.41 -14.05
C LEU A 3 -6.52 1.12 -14.12
N GLY A 4 -7.77 1.58 -14.12
CA GLY A 4 -8.10 3.00 -13.92
C GLY A 4 -7.64 3.52 -12.55
N LYS A 5 -7.53 4.86 -12.46
CA LYS A 5 -7.38 5.75 -11.27
C LYS A 5 -7.26 5.05 -9.91
N HIS A 6 -6.26 5.39 -9.09
CA HIS A 6 -6.05 4.88 -7.72
C HIS A 6 -7.37 4.80 -6.92
N ARG A 7 -8.07 3.66 -7.00
CA ARG A 7 -9.47 3.53 -6.55
C ARG A 7 -9.62 3.59 -5.03
N SER A 8 -8.50 3.56 -4.31
CA SER A 8 -8.46 3.57 -2.86
C SER A 8 -8.47 4.98 -2.26
N PHE A 9 -8.35 6.05 -3.04
CA PHE A 9 -8.45 7.42 -2.51
C PHE A 9 -9.82 8.03 -2.77
N ILE A 10 -10.48 8.44 -1.69
CA ILE A 10 -11.71 9.25 -1.72
C ILE A 10 -11.44 10.60 -1.05
N ASN A 11 -12.45 11.49 -1.01
CA ASN A 11 -12.37 12.78 -0.31
C ASN A 11 -11.11 13.60 -0.71
N ASN A 12 -10.89 13.78 -2.02
CA ASN A 12 -9.73 14.47 -2.58
C ASN A 12 -8.36 13.93 -2.11
N GLY A 13 -8.28 12.63 -1.84
CA GLY A 13 -7.05 11.97 -1.38
C GLY A 13 -6.79 12.12 0.12
N ARG A 14 -7.77 12.56 0.90
CA ARG A 14 -7.68 12.66 2.37
C ARG A 14 -8.14 11.42 3.11
N THR A 15 -8.75 10.47 2.40
CA THR A 15 -9.24 9.23 3.02
C THR A 15 -8.84 8.05 2.14
N ILE A 16 -8.30 7.00 2.76
CA ILE A 16 -8.01 5.72 2.11
C ILE A 16 -9.16 4.75 2.37
N MET A 17 -9.80 4.29 1.30
CA MET A 17 -10.81 3.25 1.34
C MET A 17 -10.15 1.88 1.16
N VAL A 18 -10.28 1.01 2.17
CA VAL A 18 -9.75 -0.35 2.20
C VAL A 18 -10.88 -1.34 1.93
N GLU A 19 -10.90 -1.89 0.71
CA GLU A 19 -11.93 -2.85 0.26
C GLU A 19 -11.35 -4.10 -0.40
N GLN A 20 -10.02 -4.19 -0.50
CA GLN A 20 -9.31 -5.25 -1.21
C GLN A 20 -8.16 -5.75 -0.35
N GLN A 21 -7.69 -6.96 -0.63
CA GLN A 21 -6.48 -7.52 -0.02
C GLN A 21 -5.58 -8.18 -1.06
N VAL A 22 -4.35 -8.47 -0.64
CA VAL A 22 -3.40 -9.28 -1.39
C VAL A 22 -3.40 -10.69 -0.80
N GLU A 23 -3.29 -11.70 -1.64
CA GLU A 23 -3.06 -13.07 -1.16
C GLU A 23 -1.76 -13.17 -0.37
N LYS A 24 -1.72 -14.08 0.62
CA LYS A 24 -0.61 -14.17 1.56
C LYS A 24 0.75 -14.37 0.88
N ASP A 25 0.79 -15.30 -0.08
CA ASP A 25 2.04 -15.79 -0.66
C ASP A 25 2.16 -15.49 -2.17
N THR A 26 1.13 -14.90 -2.76
CA THR A 26 1.06 -14.57 -4.19
C THR A 26 0.75 -13.09 -4.35
N PRO A 27 1.46 -12.33 -5.20
CA PRO A 27 1.23 -10.89 -5.39
C PRO A 27 -0.02 -10.64 -6.26
N ARG A 28 -1.16 -11.20 -5.85
CA ARG A 28 -2.45 -11.15 -6.51
C ARG A 28 -3.45 -10.42 -5.64
N ILE A 29 -4.11 -9.42 -6.21
CA ILE A 29 -5.21 -8.70 -5.56
C ILE A 29 -6.45 -9.59 -5.63
N VAL A 30 -7.14 -9.75 -4.51
CA VAL A 30 -8.47 -10.37 -4.45
C VAL A 30 -9.50 -9.33 -4.01
N LEU A 31 -10.67 -9.39 -4.63
CA LEU A 31 -11.75 -8.40 -4.47
C LEU A 31 -12.65 -8.68 -3.26
N HIS A 32 -12.28 -9.63 -2.41
CA HIS A 32 -12.98 -9.94 -1.18
C HIS A 32 -12.03 -9.71 0.00
N LEU A 33 -12.59 -9.35 1.14
CA LEU A 33 -11.87 -9.25 2.40
C LEU A 33 -12.05 -10.54 3.21
N LYS A 34 -11.09 -10.85 4.09
CA LYS A 34 -11.20 -12.04 4.97
C LYS A 34 -12.43 -11.98 5.87
N THR A 35 -12.79 -10.77 6.30
CA THR A 35 -13.93 -10.50 7.17
C THR A 35 -14.52 -9.12 6.81
N ASN A 36 -15.79 -8.90 7.16
CA ASN A 36 -16.43 -7.59 6.99
C ASN A 36 -15.73 -6.48 7.77
N ALA A 37 -15.14 -6.81 8.93
CA ALA A 37 -14.39 -5.87 9.77
C ALA A 37 -13.11 -5.33 9.11
N ALA A 38 -12.60 -5.97 8.06
CA ALA A 38 -11.45 -5.47 7.31
C ALA A 38 -11.81 -4.34 6.33
N LYS A 39 -13.10 -4.11 6.07
CA LYS A 39 -13.57 -2.98 5.26
C LYS A 39 -13.54 -1.74 6.13
N ARG A 40 -12.80 -0.71 5.72
CA ARG A 40 -12.68 0.52 6.49
C ARG A 40 -12.23 1.70 5.64
N GLU A 41 -12.65 2.87 6.09
CA GLU A 41 -12.16 4.15 5.61
C GLU A 41 -11.18 4.70 6.66
N ILE A 42 -10.03 5.17 6.19
CA ILE A 42 -8.96 5.68 7.05
C ILE A 42 -8.69 7.12 6.65
N ASP A 43 -9.06 8.05 7.51
CA ASP A 43 -8.73 9.45 7.33
C ASP A 43 -7.22 9.67 7.52
N LEU A 44 -6.69 10.53 6.67
CA LEU A 44 -5.29 10.90 6.65
C LEU A 44 -5.11 12.29 7.23
N HIS A 45 -4.08 12.44 8.07
CA HIS A 45 -3.59 13.76 8.44
C HIS A 45 -3.20 14.55 7.17
N PRO A 46 -3.46 15.87 7.11
CA PRO A 46 -3.19 16.69 5.93
C PRO A 46 -1.80 16.50 5.33
N ASP A 47 -0.76 16.44 6.16
CA ASP A 47 0.63 16.28 5.70
C ASP A 47 0.85 14.93 4.99
N ILE A 48 0.23 13.86 5.50
CA ILE A 48 0.31 12.52 4.91
C ILE A 48 -0.47 12.49 3.59
N ALA A 49 -1.65 13.11 3.55
CA ALA A 49 -2.45 13.24 2.34
C ALA A 49 -1.70 14.03 1.25
N GLU A 50 -1.03 15.13 1.62
CA GLU A 50 -0.20 15.89 0.69
C GLU A 50 0.98 15.08 0.17
N TYR A 51 1.71 14.42 1.07
CA TYR A 51 2.83 13.56 0.70
C TYR A 51 2.40 12.47 -0.30
N LEU A 52 1.32 11.74 -0.01
CA LEU A 52 0.84 10.65 -0.87
C LEU A 52 0.32 11.17 -2.21
N ARG A 53 -0.36 12.32 -2.25
CA ARG A 53 -0.80 12.94 -3.51
C ARG A 53 0.37 13.31 -4.41
N LYS A 54 1.44 13.90 -3.85
CA LYS A 54 2.67 14.17 -4.60
C LYS A 54 3.30 12.87 -5.10
N TYR A 55 3.37 11.85 -4.23
CA TYR A 55 3.93 10.54 -4.57
C TYR A 55 3.22 9.85 -5.75
N ILE A 56 1.88 9.92 -5.82
CA ILE A 56 1.11 9.27 -6.89
C ILE A 56 0.96 10.10 -8.17
N THR A 57 1.43 11.35 -8.17
CA THR A 57 1.31 12.22 -9.35
C THR A 57 2.06 11.58 -10.53
N GLY A 58 1.38 11.40 -11.66
CA GLY A 58 1.92 10.71 -12.84
C GLY A 58 1.98 9.18 -12.72
N ARG A 59 1.46 8.57 -11.64
CA ARG A 59 1.41 7.12 -11.44
C ARG A 59 -0.01 6.60 -11.56
N THR A 60 -0.17 5.37 -12.02
CA THR A 60 -1.46 4.70 -12.18
C THR A 60 -1.42 3.30 -11.56
N GLY A 61 -2.58 2.80 -11.11
CA GLY A 61 -2.71 1.45 -10.56
C GLY A 61 -2.70 1.44 -9.03
N LEU A 62 -1.78 0.67 -8.45
CA LEU A 62 -1.63 0.53 -7.00
C LEU A 62 -0.92 1.75 -6.39
N LEU A 63 -1.25 2.07 -5.13
CA LEU A 63 -0.56 3.12 -4.37
C LEU A 63 0.93 2.79 -4.23
N PHE A 64 1.23 1.57 -3.80
CA PHE A 64 2.58 1.03 -3.69
C PHE A 64 2.67 -0.26 -4.50
N HIS A 65 3.65 -0.35 -5.38
CA HIS A 65 3.86 -1.52 -6.22
C HIS A 65 5.35 -1.78 -6.46
N THR A 66 5.65 -3.02 -6.81
CA THR A 66 6.98 -3.43 -7.29
C THR A 66 7.28 -2.77 -8.64
N ALA A 67 8.53 -2.90 -9.11
CA ALA A 67 8.90 -2.46 -10.47
C ALA A 67 8.03 -3.08 -11.58
N ASN A 68 7.43 -4.25 -11.32
CA ASN A 68 6.56 -4.96 -12.27
C ASN A 68 5.08 -4.58 -12.13
N GLY A 69 4.74 -3.57 -11.31
CA GLY A 69 3.37 -3.11 -11.10
C GLY A 69 2.51 -4.01 -10.20
N THR A 70 3.12 -4.99 -9.52
CA THR A 70 2.42 -5.92 -8.60
C THR A 70 2.44 -5.42 -7.15
N PRO A 71 1.50 -5.85 -6.29
CA PRO A 71 1.54 -5.54 -4.87
C PRO A 71 2.79 -6.09 -4.18
N TYR A 72 3.27 -5.40 -3.15
CA TYR A 72 4.30 -5.95 -2.26
C TYR A 72 3.73 -7.07 -1.38
N LEU A 73 4.49 -8.17 -1.26
CA LEU A 73 4.25 -9.17 -0.22
C LEU A 73 4.91 -8.72 1.08
N HIS A 74 4.20 -8.90 2.20
CA HIS A 74 4.66 -8.45 3.52
C HIS A 74 6.04 -9.00 3.88
N ASN A 75 6.24 -10.32 3.74
CA ASN A 75 7.51 -10.98 4.02
C ASN A 75 8.69 -10.47 3.17
N LYS A 76 8.42 -10.02 1.94
CA LYS A 76 9.44 -9.44 1.05
C LYS A 76 9.74 -8.00 1.44
N LEU A 77 8.72 -7.22 1.78
CA LEU A 77 8.88 -5.84 2.20
C LEU A 77 9.70 -5.75 3.49
N GLU A 78 9.36 -6.57 4.49
CA GLU A 78 10.07 -6.63 5.75
C GLU A 78 11.51 -7.10 5.56
N GLY A 79 11.70 -8.36 5.13
CA GLY A 79 13.02 -8.98 5.12
C GLY A 79 13.99 -8.43 4.07
N ARG A 80 13.51 -7.92 2.92
CA ARG A 80 14.41 -7.39 1.87
C ARG A 80 14.60 -5.88 1.94
N TRP A 81 13.62 -5.14 2.46
CA TRP A 81 13.66 -3.68 2.39
C TRP A 81 13.79 -3.04 3.77
N LEU A 82 12.98 -3.44 4.75
CA LEU A 82 12.93 -2.82 6.06
C LEU A 82 14.08 -3.26 6.97
N THR A 83 14.19 -4.54 7.28
CA THR A 83 15.19 -5.09 8.23
C THR A 83 16.62 -4.68 7.88
N PRO A 84 17.10 -4.78 6.62
CA PRO A 84 18.46 -4.35 6.29
C PRO A 84 18.71 -2.85 6.55
N ARG A 85 17.69 -2.00 6.41
CA ARG A 85 17.80 -0.56 6.69
C ARG A 85 17.83 -0.28 8.18
N LEU A 86 16.98 -0.97 8.96
CA LEU A 86 16.98 -0.85 10.41
C LEU A 86 18.33 -1.27 11.01
N ILE A 87 18.89 -2.40 10.55
CA ILE A 87 20.24 -2.85 10.94
C ILE A 87 21.28 -1.79 10.59
N LYS A 88 21.26 -1.25 9.36
CA LYS A 88 22.20 -0.20 8.93
C LYS A 88 22.08 1.08 9.77
N MET A 89 20.89 1.39 10.27
CA MET A 89 20.64 2.53 11.16
C MET A 89 20.95 2.23 12.63
N GLY A 90 21.35 0.99 12.97
CA GLY A 90 21.59 0.56 14.35
C GLY A 90 20.31 0.43 15.18
N LEU A 91 19.13 0.36 14.53
CA LEU A 91 17.82 0.34 15.18
C LEU A 91 17.27 -1.07 15.41
N GLU A 92 17.82 -2.09 14.74
CA GLU A 92 17.59 -3.49 15.08
C GLU A 92 18.89 -4.16 15.49
N GLN A 93 18.87 -4.78 16.67
CA GLN A 93 19.93 -5.67 17.15
C GLN A 93 19.47 -7.11 16.91
N LYS A 94 20.39 -7.94 16.41
CA LYS A 94 20.19 -9.39 16.24
C LYS A 94 19.94 -10.08 17.57
#